data_AF-A0A6G3ZUE8-F1
#
_entry.id   AF-A0A6G3ZUE8-F1
#
_cell.length_a   1.000
_cell.length_b   1.000
_cell.length_c   1.000
_cell.angle_alpha   90.00
_cell.angle_beta   90.00
_cell.angle_gamma   90.00
#
_symmetry.space_group_name_H-M   'P 1'
#
loop_
_entity.id
_entity.type
_entity.pdbx_description
1 polymer ?
#
loop_
_entity_poly.entity_id
_entity_poly.type
_entity_poly.pdbx_seq_one_letter_code
_entity_poly.pdbx_strand_id
1 'polypeptide(L)'
;MNRVARVLFIGMSILLAALLFGCEKKTEVTDGNKPLPEAVTKASQSPFRIIKDAKGEVQIPTNPKRIVDISGSTEELLVLGYTPIASGNTDMADAKKFTPILKDKLVTNTVNTGWYAS
;
A
#
# COMPACT_ATOMS: atom_id res chain seq x y z
N MET A 1 -27.09 34.13 41.42
CA MET A 1 -26.82 33.96 39.97
C MET A 1 -27.94 34.64 39.19
N ASN A 2 -27.62 35.74 38.53
CA ASN A 2 -28.61 36.64 37.92
C ASN A 2 -29.21 35.97 36.68
N ARG A 3 -30.50 36.22 36.38
CA ARG A 3 -31.24 35.52 35.32
C ARG A 3 -30.52 35.56 33.96
N VAL A 4 -29.83 36.67 33.67
CA VAL A 4 -29.01 36.86 32.47
C VAL A 4 -27.82 35.89 32.42
N ALA A 5 -27.13 35.69 33.55
CA ALA A 5 -26.02 34.74 33.64
C ALA A 5 -26.50 33.29 33.45
N ARG A 6 -27.69 32.93 33.98
CA ARG A 6 -28.27 31.60 33.75
C ARG A 6 -28.63 31.34 32.28
N VAL A 7 -29.16 32.34 31.58
CA VAL A 7 -29.50 32.23 30.14
C VAL A 7 -28.22 32.10 29.30
N LEU A 8 -27.17 32.87 29.61
CA LEU A 8 -25.86 32.77 28.95
C LEU A 8 -25.19 31.40 29.18
N PHE A 9 -25.24 30.88 30.40
CA PHE A 9 -24.68 29.55 30.71
C PHE A 9 -25.45 28.40 30.04
N ILE A 10 -26.78 28.48 29.99
CA ILE A 10 -27.60 27.48 29.28
C ILE A 10 -27.34 27.55 27.77
N GLY A 11 -27.27 28.75 27.19
CA GLY A 11 -26.99 28.93 25.76
C GLY A 11 -25.62 28.39 25.34
N MET A 12 -24.58 28.65 26.14
CA MET A 12 -23.23 28.17 25.85
C MET A 12 -23.10 26.64 25.99
N SER A 13 -23.88 26.04 26.90
CA SER A 13 -23.92 24.57 27.06
C SER A 13 -24.63 23.87 25.91
N ILE A 14 -25.71 24.46 25.36
CA ILE A 14 -26.43 23.91 24.20
C ILE A 14 -25.57 24.00 22.92
N LEU A 15 -24.82 25.09 22.74
CA LEU A 15 -23.92 25.26 21.60
C LEU A 15 -22.77 24.24 21.60
N LEU A 16 -22.27 23.87 22.78
CA LEU A 16 -21.21 22.86 22.91
C LEU A 16 -21.73 21.43 22.66
N ALA A 17 -22.99 21.14 23.00
CA ALA A 17 -23.60 19.84 22.75
C ALA A 17 -23.91 19.59 21.25
N ALA A 18 -24.21 20.65 20.49
CA ALA A 18 -24.48 20.54 19.05
C ALA A 18 -23.24 20.14 18.22
N LEU A 19 -22.03 20.41 18.73
CA LEU A 19 -20.77 20.02 18.08
C LEU A 19 -20.42 18.54 18.24
N LEU A 20 -21.14 17.78 19.09
CA LEU A 20 -20.91 16.36 19.33
C LEU A 20 -21.82 15.42 18.51
N PHE A 21 -22.77 15.95 17.73
CA PHE A 21 -23.57 15.14 16.82
C PHE A 21 -22.78 14.86 15.53
N GLY A 22 -21.90 13.86 15.60
CA GLY A 22 -21.32 13.22 14.43
C GLY A 22 -22.39 12.52 13.60
N CYS A 23 -22.38 12.74 12.29
CA CYS A 23 -23.22 12.03 11.33
C CYS A 23 -22.82 10.55 11.28
N GLU A 24 -23.66 9.67 11.81
CA GLU A 24 -23.57 8.23 11.59
C GLU A 24 -24.08 7.91 10.17
N LYS A 25 -23.17 7.53 9.26
CA LYS A 25 -23.57 6.93 7.99
C LYS A 25 -24.02 5.49 8.27
N LYS A 26 -25.32 5.23 8.06
CA LYS A 26 -25.92 3.90 8.04
C LYS A 26 -25.14 3.00 7.07
N THR A 27 -24.34 2.08 7.61
CA THR A 27 -23.83 0.92 6.87
C THR A 27 -24.73 -0.24 7.25
N GLU A 28 -25.39 -0.80 6.26
CA GLU A 28 -26.24 -1.97 6.38
C GLU A 28 -25.36 -3.18 6.71
N VAL A 29 -25.40 -3.64 7.97
CA VAL A 29 -24.83 -4.92 8.38
C VAL A 29 -25.96 -5.94 8.32
N THR A 30 -25.88 -6.86 7.35
CA THR A 30 -26.68 -8.09 7.36
C THR A 30 -25.99 -9.11 8.26
N ASP A 31 -26.70 -9.50 9.31
CA ASP A 31 -26.30 -10.44 10.35
C ASP A 31 -26.05 -11.85 9.78
N GLY A 32 -25.03 -12.51 10.34
CA GLY A 32 -24.52 -13.80 9.89
C GLY A 32 -25.28 -14.98 10.49
N ASN A 33 -25.84 -15.82 9.62
CA ASN A 33 -25.65 -17.27 9.67
C ASN A 33 -26.36 -17.95 8.47
N LYS A 34 -25.60 -18.25 7.41
CA LYS A 34 -25.92 -19.27 6.41
C LYS A 34 -24.61 -19.90 5.91
N PRO A 35 -24.60 -21.20 5.55
CA PRO A 35 -23.42 -22.06 5.61
C PRO A 35 -22.25 -21.58 4.76
N LEU A 36 -21.06 -22.00 5.20
CA LEU A 36 -19.80 -22.00 4.46
C LEU A 36 -20.04 -22.30 2.97
N PRO A 37 -19.80 -21.36 2.05
CA PRO A 37 -19.67 -21.73 0.66
C PRO A 37 -18.27 -22.33 0.50
N GLU A 38 -18.20 -23.66 0.55
CA GLU A 38 -17.27 -24.40 -0.30
C GLU A 38 -17.59 -24.05 -1.77
N ALA A 39 -17.04 -22.92 -2.20
CA ALA A 39 -16.81 -22.58 -3.59
C ALA A 39 -15.86 -21.40 -3.56
N VAL A 40 -14.56 -21.69 -3.69
CA VAL A 40 -13.58 -20.74 -4.21
C VAL A 40 -14.05 -20.39 -5.62
N THR A 41 -15.00 -19.48 -5.68
CA THR A 41 -15.48 -18.90 -6.91
C THR A 41 -14.38 -17.95 -7.31
N LYS A 42 -13.61 -18.32 -8.34
CA LYS A 42 -12.72 -17.39 -9.05
C LYS A 42 -13.57 -16.19 -9.48
N ALA A 43 -13.71 -15.19 -8.61
CA ALA A 43 -14.02 -13.84 -9.05
C ALA A 43 -12.93 -13.52 -10.07
N SER A 44 -13.30 -13.21 -11.31
CA SER A 44 -12.34 -12.87 -12.35
C SER A 44 -11.65 -11.58 -11.92
N GLN A 45 -10.53 -11.72 -11.19
CA GLN A 45 -9.71 -10.58 -10.83
C GLN A 45 -9.28 -9.94 -12.13
N SER A 46 -9.53 -8.64 -12.26
CA SER A 46 -9.04 -7.84 -13.38
C SER A 46 -7.55 -8.17 -13.61
N PRO A 47 -7.12 -8.34 -14.87
CA PRO A 47 -5.71 -8.64 -15.17
C PRO A 47 -4.76 -7.53 -14.69
N PHE A 48 -5.29 -6.35 -14.36
CA PHE A 48 -4.55 -5.19 -13.88
C PHE A 48 -5.11 -4.62 -12.57
N ARG A 49 -4.24 -4.02 -11.77
CA ARG A 49 -4.56 -3.09 -10.67
C ARG A 49 -4.17 -1.67 -11.08
N ILE A 50 -5.06 -0.71 -10.82
CA ILE A 50 -4.76 0.71 -11.01
C ILE A 50 -4.13 1.24 -9.72
N ILE A 51 -2.94 1.84 -9.83
CA ILE A 51 -2.17 2.42 -8.72
C ILE A 51 -1.89 3.88 -9.06
N LYS A 52 -1.96 4.76 -8.06
CA LYS A 52 -1.56 6.16 -8.22
C LYS A 52 -0.13 6.35 -7.71
N ASP A 53 0.75 6.87 -8.57
CA ASP A 53 2.12 7.25 -8.25
C ASP A 53 2.30 8.79 -8.36
N ALA A 54 3.54 9.27 -8.27
CA ALA A 54 3.86 10.70 -8.38
C ALA A 54 3.57 11.31 -9.77
N LYS A 55 3.46 10.49 -10.82
CA LYS A 55 3.19 10.90 -12.20
C LYS A 55 1.71 10.72 -12.60
N GLY A 56 0.90 10.06 -11.80
CA GLY A 56 -0.53 9.88 -12.04
C GLY A 56 -0.99 8.46 -11.78
N GLU A 57 -1.92 7.95 -12.58
CA GLU A 57 -2.41 6.57 -12.48
C GLU A 57 -1.68 5.65 -13.46
N VAL A 58 -1.36 4.44 -13.00
CA VAL A 58 -0.72 3.38 -13.79
C VAL A 58 -1.44 2.05 -13.59
N GLN A 59 -1.56 1.27 -14.66
CA GLN A 59 -2.08 -0.09 -14.62
C GLN A 59 -0.92 -1.09 -14.48
N ILE A 60 -0.93 -1.88 -13.41
CA ILE A 60 0.08 -2.91 -13.14
C ILE A 60 -0.57 -4.30 -13.23
N PRO A 61 -0.01 -5.27 -13.97
CA PRO A 61 -0.54 -6.63 -14.01
C PRO A 61 -0.64 -7.24 -12.61
N THR A 62 -1.73 -7.94 -12.31
CA THR A 62 -1.91 -8.64 -11.02
C THR A 62 -0.93 -9.80 -10.81
N ASN A 63 -0.36 -10.32 -11.89
CA ASN A 63 0.63 -11.39 -11.90
C ASN A 63 1.79 -11.03 -12.85
N PRO A 64 2.72 -10.15 -12.44
CA PRO A 64 3.84 -9.76 -13.27
C PRO A 64 4.77 -10.96 -13.51
N LYS A 65 5.22 -11.14 -14.75
CA LYS A 65 6.09 -12.27 -15.12
C LYS A 65 7.57 -11.97 -14.91
N ARG A 66 7.96 -10.70 -15.04
CA ARG A 66 9.33 -10.24 -14.87
C ARG A 66 9.30 -8.83 -14.32
N ILE A 67 10.21 -8.53 -13.39
CA ILE A 67 10.36 -7.21 -12.78
C ILE A 67 11.80 -6.76 -13.03
N VAL A 68 11.95 -5.49 -13.40
CA VAL A 68 13.22 -4.80 -13.47
C VAL A 68 13.22 -3.77 -12.35
N ASP A 69 14.15 -3.90 -11.42
CA ASP A 69 14.38 -2.95 -10.34
C ASP A 69 15.43 -1.93 -10.79
N ILE A 70 15.03 -0.67 -10.90
CA ILE A 70 15.94 0.43 -11.27
C ILE A 70 16.42 1.19 -10.03
N SER A 71 15.70 1.13 -8.91
CA SER A 71 16.04 1.88 -7.70
C SER A 71 17.13 1.20 -6.86
N GLY A 72 17.33 -0.10 -7.06
CA GLY A 72 18.18 -0.93 -6.21
C GLY A 72 17.49 -1.34 -4.90
N SER A 73 16.15 -1.39 -4.91
CA SER A 73 15.30 -1.86 -3.81
C SER A 73 15.02 -3.36 -3.93
N THR A 74 16.08 -4.12 -4.16
CA THR A 74 15.97 -5.54 -4.51
C THR A 74 15.60 -6.38 -3.31
N GLU A 75 16.13 -6.04 -2.13
CA GLU A 75 15.81 -6.68 -0.86
C GLU A 75 14.30 -6.64 -0.58
N GLU A 76 13.64 -5.50 -0.81
CA GLU A 76 12.19 -5.36 -0.62
C GLU A 76 11.40 -6.28 -1.55
N LEU A 77 11.79 -6.36 -2.83
CA LEU A 77 11.16 -7.28 -3.78
C LEU A 77 11.35 -8.74 -3.36
N LEU A 78 12.56 -9.10 -2.91
CA LEU A 78 12.87 -10.45 -2.44
C LEU A 78 12.02 -10.81 -1.20
N VAL A 79 11.83 -9.89 -0.26
CA VAL A 79 10.96 -10.09 0.92
C VAL A 79 9.50 -10.30 0.50
N LEU A 80 9.04 -9.62 -0.55
CA LEU A 80 7.70 -9.79 -1.12
C LEU A 80 7.56 -11.04 -2.00
N GLY A 81 8.61 -11.85 -2.15
CA GLY A 81 8.60 -13.08 -2.95
C GLY A 81 8.82 -12.87 -4.45
N TYR A 82 9.29 -11.69 -4.85
CA TYR A 82 9.62 -11.37 -6.24
C TYR A 82 11.12 -11.35 -6.46
N THR A 83 11.59 -12.11 -7.46
CA THR A 83 12.99 -12.05 -7.90
C THR A 83 13.09 -11.22 -9.18
N PRO A 84 13.78 -10.07 -9.16
CA PRO A 84 13.94 -9.25 -10.36
C PRO A 84 14.92 -9.90 -11.36
N ILE A 85 14.68 -9.66 -12.65
CA ILE A 85 15.56 -10.13 -13.73
C ILE A 85 16.72 -9.15 -13.99
N ALA A 86 16.60 -7.93 -13.48
CA ALA A 86 17.63 -6.92 -13.52
C ALA A 86 17.45 -5.99 -12.31
N SER A 87 18.55 -5.55 -11.73
CA SER A 87 18.57 -4.76 -10.50
C SER A 87 19.65 -3.69 -10.56
N GLY A 88 19.28 -2.49 -10.13
CA GLY A 88 20.21 -1.40 -9.80
C GLY A 88 21.09 -1.78 -8.63
N ASN A 89 22.38 -1.50 -8.75
CA ASN A 89 23.34 -1.80 -7.70
C ASN A 89 23.35 -0.72 -6.61
N THR A 90 23.53 -1.17 -5.38
CA THR A 90 23.68 -0.34 -4.18
C THR A 90 25.02 -0.58 -3.48
N ASP A 91 25.90 -1.43 -4.04
CA ASP A 91 27.27 -1.59 -3.54
C ASP A 91 28.07 -0.29 -3.74
N MET A 92 28.57 0.28 -2.65
CA MET A 92 29.26 1.58 -2.68
C MET A 92 30.70 1.48 -3.19
N ALA A 93 31.29 0.28 -3.25
CA ALA A 93 32.68 0.08 -3.65
C ALA A 93 32.83 -0.30 -5.13
N ASP A 94 31.90 -1.09 -5.68
CA ASP A 94 31.97 -1.56 -7.06
C ASP A 94 30.58 -1.66 -7.72
N ALA A 95 30.29 -0.69 -8.59
CA ALA A 95 29.05 -0.63 -9.36
C ALA A 95 28.78 -1.89 -10.20
N LYS A 96 29.81 -2.67 -10.55
CA LYS A 96 29.67 -3.84 -11.43
C LYS A 96 29.32 -5.14 -10.68
N LYS A 97 29.28 -5.11 -9.35
CA LYS A 97 29.01 -6.31 -8.53
C LYS A 97 27.90 -6.05 -7.54
N PHE A 98 26.94 -6.97 -7.46
CA PHE A 98 26.01 -6.98 -6.34
C PHE A 98 26.75 -7.19 -5.02
N THR A 99 26.17 -6.65 -3.95
CA THR A 99 26.61 -6.89 -2.59
C THR A 99 26.62 -8.40 -2.28
N PRO A 100 27.48 -8.89 -1.39
CA PRO A 100 27.54 -10.31 -1.05
C PRO A 100 26.19 -10.88 -0.60
N ILE A 101 25.41 -10.12 0.17
CA ILE A 101 24.09 -10.52 0.68
C ILE A 101 23.10 -10.79 -0.46
N LEU A 102 23.12 -9.97 -1.51
CA LEU A 102 22.22 -10.12 -2.66
C LEU A 102 22.65 -11.25 -3.60
N LYS A 103 23.95 -11.49 -3.76
CA LYS A 103 24.48 -12.54 -4.66
C LYS A 103 23.90 -13.92 -4.37
N ASP A 104 23.72 -14.27 -3.10
CA ASP A 104 23.21 -15.58 -2.70
C ASP A 104 21.68 -15.69 -2.81
N LYS A 105 20.98 -14.57 -3.04
CA LYS A 105 19.51 -14.49 -3.11
C LYS A 105 18.99 -14.31 -4.54
N LEU A 106 19.84 -13.80 -5.43
CA LEU A 106 19.50 -13.57 -6.83
C LEU A 106 19.73 -14.82 -7.68
N VAL A 107 18.97 -14.92 -8.77
CA VAL A 107 19.20 -15.96 -9.77
C VAL A 107 20.42 -15.60 -10.62
N THR A 108 21.12 -16.61 -11.14
CA THR A 108 22.39 -16.44 -11.87
C THR A 108 22.30 -15.50 -13.08
N ASN A 109 21.11 -15.34 -13.66
CA ASN A 109 20.86 -14.48 -14.82
C ASN A 109 20.28 -13.11 -14.46
N THR A 110 20.23 -12.72 -13.17
CA THR A 110 19.85 -11.35 -12.81
C THR A 110 20.93 -10.38 -13.29
N VAL A 111 20.54 -9.44 -14.14
CA VAL A 111 21.44 -8.43 -14.71
C VAL A 111 21.72 -7.34 -13.68
N ASN A 112 22.99 -7.09 -13.39
CA ASN A 112 23.39 -5.89 -12.66
C ASN A 112 23.39 -4.70 -13.63
N THR A 113 22.54 -3.69 -13.35
CA THR A 113 22.42 -2.50 -14.21
C THR A 113 23.35 -1.36 -13.80
N GLY A 114 24.27 -1.59 -12.86
CA GLY A 114 25.16 -0.55 -12.32
C GLY A 114 24.44 0.37 -11.33
N TRP A 115 25.07 1.49 -11.00
CA TRP A 115 24.42 2.51 -10.18
C TRP A 115 23.35 3.24 -10.98
N TYR A 116 22.32 3.69 -10.26
CA TYR A 116 21.28 4.52 -10.85
C TYR A 116 21.90 5.76 -11.52
N ALA A 117 21.57 5.97 -12.80
CA ALA A 117 22.03 7.09 -13.63
C ALA A 117 23.54 7.16 -13.94
N SER A 118 24.26 6.04 -13.88
CA SER A 118 25.66 5.92 -14.35
C SER A 118 25.82 5.53 -15.81
#